data_AF-A0A3S9Q6V0-F1
#
_entry.id   AF-A0A3S9Q6V0-F1
#
_cell.length_a   1.000
_cell.length_b   1.000
_cell.length_c   1.000
_cell.angle_alpha   90.00
_cell.angle_beta   90.00
_cell.angle_gamma   90.00
#
_symmetry.space_group_name_H-M   'P 1'
#
loop_
_entity.id
_entity.type
_entity.pdbx_description
1 polymer ?
#
loop_
_entity_poly.entity_id
_entity_poly.type
_entity_poly.pdbx_seq_one_letter_code
_entity_poly.pdbx_strand_id
1 'polypeptide(L)' 'MKNFTISRIDTDLGIFRVSGLWCNKKIAPLPLDITLIEVMSTDGWHLLNRSTDEVIILLENLTPILLVHLKSQQV' A
#
# COMPACT_ATOMS: atom_id res chain seq x y z
N MET A 1 -6.62 9.56 -11.50
CA MET A 1 -6.33 8.61 -10.40
C MET A 1 -7.66 8.01 -9.94
N LYS A 2 -7.65 6.77 -9.43
CA LYS A 2 -8.81 6.10 -8.84
C LYS A 2 -8.49 5.74 -7.40
N ASN A 3 -9.47 5.81 -6.53
CA ASN A 3 -9.33 5.30 -5.17
C ASN A 3 -9.14 3.78 -5.23
N PHE A 4 -8.25 3.27 -4.38
CA PHE A 4 -8.13 1.84 -4.13
C PHE A 4 -8.20 1.57 -2.62
N THR A 5 -8.70 0.39 -2.29
CA THR A 5 -8.66 -0.17 -0.93
C THR A 5 -8.26 -1.63 -1.05
N ILE A 6 -7.13 -1.98 -0.47
CA ILE A 6 -6.68 -3.35 -0.26
C ILE A 6 -7.02 -3.67 1.18
N SER A 7 -8.07 -4.49 1.39
CA SER A 7 -8.55 -4.86 2.73
C SER A 7 -7.56 -5.75 3.48
N ARG A 8 -6.76 -6.51 2.74
CA ARG A 8 -5.70 -7.40 3.22
C ARG A 8 -4.74 -7.74 2.08
N ILE A 9 -3.44 -7.61 2.32
CA ILE A 9 -2.37 -8.16 1.49
C ILE A 9 -1.33 -8.82 2.38
N ASP A 10 -1.08 -10.10 2.13
CA ASP A 10 -0.06 -10.87 2.83
C ASP A 10 1.26 -10.72 2.05
N THR A 11 2.33 -10.32 2.74
CA THR A 11 3.67 -10.10 2.17
C THR A 11 4.73 -10.64 3.13
N ASP A 12 5.96 -10.81 2.66
CA ASP A 12 7.09 -11.21 3.52
C ASP A 12 7.43 -10.15 4.59
N LEU A 13 6.94 -8.92 4.43
CA LEU A 13 7.11 -7.81 5.38
C LEU A 13 5.99 -7.76 6.43
N GLY A 14 4.97 -8.60 6.29
CA GLY A 14 3.77 -8.62 7.14
C GLY A 14 2.47 -8.54 6.34
N ILE A 15 1.37 -8.41 7.08
CA ILE A 15 0.02 -8.38 6.53
C ILE A 15 -0.49 -6.95 6.65
N PHE A 16 -0.86 -6.34 5.51
CA PHE A 16 -1.21 -4.94 5.46
C PHE A 16 -2.64 -4.71 4.97
N ARG A 17 -3.24 -3.64 5.47
CA ARG A 17 -4.39 -2.99 4.85
C ARG A 17 -3.93 -1.63 4.33
N VAL A 18 -4.24 -1.33 3.07
CA VAL A 18 -3.73 -0.12 2.41
C VAL A 18 -4.85 0.53 1.62
N SER A 19 -4.98 1.85 1.72
CA SER A 19 -5.86 2.63 0.84
C SER A 19 -5.16 3.89 0.35
N GLY A 20 -5.64 4.41 -0.78
CA GLY A 20 -5.03 5.55 -1.42
C GLY A 20 -5.52 5.78 -2.84
N LEU A 21 -4.70 6.50 -3.61
CA LEU A 21 -4.91 6.83 -5.00
C LEU A 21 -3.95 6.04 -5.89
N TRP A 22 -4.50 5.44 -6.94
CA TRP A 22 -3.78 4.68 -7.95
C TRP A 22 -3.99 5.28 -9.34
N CYS A 23 -2.93 5.32 -10.15
CA CYS A 23 -3.00 5.70 -11.55
C CYS A 23 -2.37 4.62 -12.43
N ASN A 24 -3.19 3.90 -13.19
CA ASN A 24 -2.70 2.93 -14.18
C ASN A 24 -2.12 3.59 -15.46
N LYS A 25 -2.08 4.93 -15.55
CA LYS A 25 -1.49 5.61 -16.71
C LYS A 25 0.02 5.74 -16.50
N LYS A 26 0.82 5.29 -17.48
CA LYS A 26 2.30 5.40 -17.55
C LYS A 26 2.87 6.83 -17.44
N ILE A 27 2.04 7.84 -17.24
CA ILE A 27 2.39 9.27 -17.36
C ILE A 27 2.67 9.90 -15.99
N ALA A 28 2.26 9.27 -14.88
CA ALA A 28 2.47 9.84 -13.55
C ALA A 28 3.85 9.47 -12.98
N PRO A 29 4.64 10.45 -12.45
CA PRO A 29 5.93 10.18 -11.80
C PRO A 29 5.78 9.32 -10.54
N LEU A 30 4.62 9.39 -9.86
CA LEU A 30 4.21 8.46 -8.81
C LEU A 30 2.87 7.82 -9.20
N PRO A 31 2.85 6.52 -9.53
CA PRO A 31 1.60 5.85 -9.91
C PRO A 31 0.74 5.51 -8.67
N LEU A 32 1.31 5.59 -7.46
CA LEU A 32 0.68 5.23 -6.20
C LEU A 32 0.86 6.37 -5.18
N ASP A 33 -0.24 6.79 -4.56
CA ASP A 33 -0.24 7.70 -3.40
C ASP A 33 -1.03 7.02 -2.28
N ILE A 34 -0.33 6.60 -1.24
CA ILE A 34 -0.92 5.86 -0.11
C ILE A 34 -1.43 6.88 0.88
N THR A 35 -2.71 6.82 1.24
CA THR A 35 -3.30 7.73 2.24
C THR A 35 -3.34 7.08 3.62
N LEU A 36 -3.55 5.76 3.68
CA LEU A 36 -3.62 4.99 4.92
C LEU A 36 -2.92 3.64 4.73
N ILE A 37 -2.17 3.24 5.76
CA ILE A 37 -1.55 1.94 5.86
C ILE A 37 -1.67 1.42 7.30
N GLU A 38 -2.23 0.23 7.44
CA GLU A 38 -2.33 -0.49 8.70
C GLU A 38 -1.61 -1.83 8.58
N VAL A 39 -0.98 -2.28 9.66
CA VAL A 39 -0.38 -3.60 9.78
C VAL A 39 -1.20 -4.48 10.72
N MET A 40 -1.37 -5.76 10.38
CA MET A 40 -1.99 -6.72 11.28
C MET A 40 -1.03 -7.06 12.42
N SER A 41 -1.48 -6.87 13.65
CA SER A 41 -0.83 -7.27 14.88
C SER A 41 -1.66 -8.33 15.60
N THR A 42 -1.20 -8.83 16.75
CA THR A 42 -1.97 -9.79 17.58
C THR A 42 -3.32 -9.24 18.01
N ASP A 43 -3.40 -7.92 18.21
CA ASP A 43 -4.57 -7.22 18.75
C ASP A 43 -5.44 -6.60 17.64
N GLY A 44 -5.15 -6.92 16.38
CA GLY A 44 -5.86 -6.42 15.21
C GLY A 44 -5.04 -5.43 14.37
N TRP A 45 -5.71 -4.52 13.67
CA TRP A 45 -5.07 -3.57 12.76
C TRP A 45 -4.46 -2.39 13.50
N HIS A 46 -3.19 -2.09 13.20
CA HIS A 46 -2.47 -0.96 13.76
C HIS A 46 -2.08 0.03 12.68
N LEU A 47 -2.49 1.29 12.83
CA LEU A 47 -2.19 2.37 11.88
C LEU A 47 -0.70 2.75 11.95
N LEU A 48 -0.01 2.73 10.81
CA LEU A 48 1.40 3.11 10.75
C LEU A 48 1.58 4.61 10.56
N ASN A 49 2.51 5.20 11.32
CA ASN A 49 2.87 6.60 11.17
C ASN A 49 3.83 6.78 9.97
N ARG A 50 3.27 7.27 8.86
CA ARG A 50 3.95 7.50 7.59
C ARG A 50 5.06 8.56 7.62
N SER A 51 5.16 9.33 8.70
CA SER A 51 6.22 10.35 8.86
C SER A 51 7.49 9.80 9.50
N THR A 52 7.51 8.51 9.86
CA THR A 52 8.69 7.86 10.43
C THR A 52 9.55 7.24 9.33
N ASP A 53 10.87 7.30 9.48
CA ASP A 53 11.83 6.75 8.50
C ASP A 53 11.61 5.25 8.26
N GLU A 54 11.28 4.49 9.31
CA GLU A 54 10.96 3.07 9.22
C GLU A 54 9.77 2.79 8.29
N VAL A 55 8.70 3.59 8.42
CA VAL A 55 7.50 3.42 7.59
C VAL A 55 7.76 3.94 6.16
N ILE A 56 8.59 4.96 5.99
CA ILE A 56 9.00 5.42 4.65
C ILE A 56 9.73 4.29 3.91
N ILE A 57 10.73 3.67 4.56
CA ILE A 57 11.48 2.53 4.00
C ILE A 57 10.55 1.34 3.75
N LEU A 58 9.63 1.06 4.66
CA LEU A 58 8.62 0.02 4.47
C LEU A 58 7.76 0.29 3.23
N LEU A 59 7.28 1.53 3.05
CA LEU A 59 6.46 1.92 1.92
C LEU A 59 7.22 1.82 0.59
N GLU A 60 8.51 2.16 0.56
CA GLU A 60 9.37 1.97 -0.61
C GLU A 60 9.45 0.50 -1.03
N ASN A 61 9.63 -0.41 -0.06
CA ASN A 61 9.69 -1.85 -0.30
C ASN A 61 8.31 -2.45 -0.63
N LEU A 62 7.24 -1.93 -0.04
CA LEU A 62 5.87 -2.42 -0.22
C LEU A 62 5.25 -1.94 -1.54
N THR A 63 5.63 -0.74 -2.00
CA THR A 63 5.11 -0.13 -3.23
C THR A 63 5.12 -1.10 -4.41
N PRO A 64 6.24 -1.72 -4.85
CA PRO A 64 6.23 -2.63 -6.01
C PRO A 64 5.25 -3.79 -5.84
N ILE A 65 5.07 -4.32 -4.64
CA ILE A 65 4.11 -5.39 -4.33
C ILE A 65 2.67 -4.90 -4.52
N LEU A 66 2.36 -3.70 -4.00
CA LEU A 66 1.04 -3.07 -4.17
C LEU A 66 0.75 -2.77 -5.65
N LEU A 67 1.74 -2.31 -6.42
CA LEU A 67 1.60 -2.07 -7.85
C LEU A 67 1.21 -3.35 -8.61
N VAL A 68 1.85 -4.48 -8.29
CA VAL A 68 1.55 -5.77 -8.91
C VAL A 68 0.15 -6.24 -8.52
N HIS A 69 -0.20 -6.16 -7.24
CA HIS A 69 -1.52 -6.54 -6.73
C HIS A 69 -2.64 -5.70 -7.35
N LEU A 70 -2.48 -4.38 -7.44
CA LEU A 70 -3.49 -3.49 -8.02
C LEU A 70 -3.66 -3.69 -9.54
N LYS A 71 -2.62 -4.14 -10.24
CA LYS A 71 -2.70 -4.49 -11.67
C LYS A 71 -3.38 -5.83 -11.90
N SER A 72 -3.16 -6.82 -11.03
CA SER A 72 -3.79 -8.14 -11.18
C SER A 72 -5.28 -8.15 -10.83
N GLN A 73 -5.73 -7.21 -9.98
CA GLN A 73 -7.14 -7.04 -9.59
C GLN A 73 -7.97 -6.22 -10.61
N GLN A 74 -7.40 -5.79 -11.75
CA GLN A 74 -8.11 -5.05 -12.81
C GLN A 74 -8.77 -5.95 -13.88
N VAL A 75 -9.26 -7.14 -13.51
CA VAL A 75 -10.06 -7.99 -14.41
C VAL A 75 -11.52 -7.57 -14.38
#